data_AF-A0A923JA10-F1
#
_entry.id   AF-A0A923JA10-F1
#
_cell.length_a   1.000
_cell.length_b   1.000
_cell.length_c   1.000
_cell.angle_alpha   90.00
_cell.angle_beta   90.00
_cell.angle_gamma   90.00
#
_symmetry.space_group_name_H-M   'P 1'
#
loop_
_entity.id
_entity.type
_entity.pdbx_description
1 polymer ?
#
loop_
_entity_poly.entity_id
_entity_poly.type
_entity_poly.pdbx_seq_one_letter_code
_entity_poly.pdbx_strand_id
1 'polypeptide(L)'
;MHRADAVGAVLGRQADGVSCGPSVLLVTAALTGSGWPGPAADRFAAAQRLAHRQANRLWPRALGTTPWGMRAWLRRHAPAAGPYRVRPWTRGVGTDVAGAASAGRPVPLLVGSRWLPRHWVLVVGAGADGRWRVYEPSSGRVRGFDPRTFAGGGAVAVLGWPRAWCVLVPG
;
A
#
# COMPACT_ATOMS: atom_id res chain seq x y z
N MET A 1 2.17 1.40 23.72
CA MET A 1 3.03 1.45 22.50
C MET A 1 2.15 1.15 21.30
N HIS A 2 1.82 2.15 20.48
CA HIS A 2 0.84 1.99 19.41
C HIS A 2 1.39 1.11 18.28
N ARG A 3 0.56 0.21 17.74
CA ARG A 3 0.90 -0.72 16.63
C ARG A 3 1.59 0.01 15.46
N ALA A 4 1.25 1.28 15.23
CA ALA A 4 1.81 2.18 14.22
C ALA A 4 3.30 2.53 14.40
N ASP A 5 3.84 2.54 15.62
CA ASP A 5 5.25 2.84 15.89
C ASP A 5 6.13 1.61 15.64
N ALA A 6 5.60 0.42 15.94
CA ALA A 6 6.21 -0.86 15.54
C ALA A 6 6.21 -1.04 14.01
N VAL A 7 5.22 -0.49 13.30
CA VAL A 7 5.22 -0.47 11.83
C VAL A 7 6.43 0.31 11.31
N GLY A 8 6.80 1.46 11.88
CA GLY A 8 7.94 2.28 11.45
C GLY A 8 9.28 1.53 11.33
N ALA A 9 9.53 0.56 12.22
CA ALA A 9 10.74 -0.26 12.22
C ALA A 9 10.72 -1.42 11.20
N VAL A 10 9.54 -1.82 10.72
CA VAL A 10 9.35 -2.93 9.78
C VAL A 10 9.40 -2.47 8.32
N LEU A 11 9.12 -1.20 8.04
CA LEU A 11 8.59 -0.80 6.74
C LEU A 11 9.53 -0.85 5.56
N GLY A 12 10.85 -0.71 5.77
CA GLY A 12 11.85 -0.75 4.70
C GLY A 12 11.61 0.26 3.56
N ARG A 13 12.63 0.46 2.73
CA ARG A 13 12.53 1.30 1.53
C ARG A 13 12.36 0.41 0.30
N GLN A 14 11.62 0.90 -0.71
CA GLN A 14 11.61 0.25 -2.02
C GLN A 14 13.04 0.14 -2.59
N ALA A 15 13.40 -1.03 -3.11
CA ALA A 15 14.75 -1.27 -3.64
C ALA A 15 15.05 -0.50 -4.94
N ASP A 16 14.01 -0.18 -5.72
CA ASP A 16 14.09 0.49 -7.02
C ASP A 16 12.81 1.29 -7.37
N GLY A 17 12.84 2.07 -8.45
CA GLY A 17 11.72 2.93 -8.86
C GLY A 17 10.41 2.22 -9.30
N VAL A 18 10.38 0.88 -9.35
CA VAL A 18 9.20 0.09 -9.74
C VAL A 18 8.75 -0.90 -8.65
N SER A 19 9.43 -0.90 -7.51
CA SER A 19 9.19 -1.81 -6.38
C SER A 19 8.23 -1.26 -5.31
N CYS A 20 7.54 -0.14 -5.56
CA CYS A 20 6.51 0.39 -4.68
C CYS A 20 5.39 -0.63 -4.41
N GLY A 21 4.85 -1.28 -5.44
CA GLY A 21 3.83 -2.33 -5.31
C GLY A 21 4.30 -3.52 -4.46
N PRO A 22 5.44 -4.15 -4.78
CA PRO A 22 6.04 -5.22 -3.96
C PRO A 22 6.28 -4.83 -2.50
N SER A 23 6.69 -3.59 -2.24
CA SER A 23 6.85 -3.09 -0.87
C SER A 23 5.52 -3.09 -0.12
N VAL A 24 4.46 -2.56 -0.76
CA VAL A 24 3.10 -2.56 -0.20
C VAL A 24 2.60 -3.98 0.05
N LEU A 25 2.88 -4.94 -0.85
CA LEU A 25 2.51 -6.35 -0.67
C LEU A 25 3.14 -6.97 0.57
N LEU A 26 4.45 -6.82 0.73
CA LEU A 26 5.20 -7.39 1.85
C LEU A 26 4.81 -6.76 3.18
N VAL A 27 4.65 -5.44 3.21
CA VAL A 27 4.19 -4.74 4.42
C VAL A 27 2.76 -5.18 4.77
N THR A 28 1.87 -5.33 3.79
CA THR A 28 0.51 -5.84 4.03
C THR A 28 0.56 -7.24 4.62
N ALA A 29 1.39 -8.14 4.08
CA ALA A 29 1.57 -9.50 4.60
C ALA A 29 2.11 -9.50 6.04
N ALA A 30 3.07 -8.62 6.35
CA ALA A 30 3.62 -8.45 7.69
C ALA A 30 2.56 -8.00 8.70
N LEU A 31 1.82 -6.93 8.37
CA LEU A 31 0.81 -6.33 9.25
C LEU A 31 -0.37 -7.26 9.55
N THR A 32 -0.65 -8.17 8.62
CA THR A 32 -1.76 -9.13 8.71
C THR A 32 -1.33 -10.49 9.27
N GLY A 33 -0.07 -10.64 9.68
CA GLY A 33 0.44 -11.88 10.26
C GLY A 33 0.67 -13.01 9.25
N SER A 34 0.63 -12.72 7.95
CA SER A 34 0.93 -13.72 6.89
C SER A 34 2.43 -13.98 6.71
N GLY A 35 3.27 -13.24 7.42
CA GLY A 35 4.72 -13.40 7.42
C GLY A 35 5.47 -12.21 6.83
N TRP A 36 6.73 -12.07 7.25
CA TRP A 36 7.66 -11.03 6.84
C TRP A 36 9.08 -11.61 6.86
N PRO A 37 9.94 -11.35 5.85
CA PRO A 37 11.29 -11.90 5.78
C PRO A 37 12.29 -11.29 6.78
N GLY A 38 11.83 -10.46 7.72
CA GLY A 38 12.65 -9.80 8.73
C GLY A 38 13.19 -8.43 8.29
N PRO A 39 13.59 -7.56 9.23
CA PRO A 39 13.88 -6.14 8.98
C PRO A 39 15.21 -5.88 8.24
N ALA A 40 15.99 -6.92 7.90
CA ALA A 40 17.26 -6.70 7.19
C ALA A 40 16.99 -6.21 5.77
N ALA A 41 17.63 -5.10 5.39
CA ALA A 41 17.45 -4.44 4.09
C ALA A 41 17.62 -5.42 2.91
N ASP A 42 18.61 -6.31 2.96
CA ASP A 42 18.85 -7.29 1.89
C ASP A 42 17.76 -8.36 1.80
N ARG A 43 17.25 -8.82 2.95
CA ARG A 43 16.12 -9.76 3.00
C ARG A 43 14.85 -9.10 2.45
N PHE A 44 14.65 -7.83 2.78
CA PHE A 44 13.53 -7.06 2.24
C PHE A 44 13.67 -6.82 0.73
N ALA A 45 14.84 -6.42 0.25
CA ALA A 45 15.10 -6.21 -1.17
C ALA A 45 14.95 -7.50 -2.00
N ALA A 46 15.46 -8.63 -1.49
CA ALA A 46 15.29 -9.93 -2.12
C ALA A 46 13.80 -10.33 -2.19
N ALA A 47 13.06 -10.11 -1.10
CA ALA A 47 11.63 -10.38 -1.07
C ALA A 47 10.84 -9.46 -2.01
N GLN A 48 11.20 -8.18 -2.12
CA GLN A 48 10.58 -7.26 -3.08
C GLN A 48 10.78 -7.76 -4.50
N ARG A 49 12.00 -8.18 -4.87
CA ARG A 49 12.28 -8.75 -6.19
C ARG A 49 11.47 -10.01 -6.46
N LEU A 50 11.30 -10.89 -5.47
CA LEU A 50 10.49 -12.09 -5.59
C LEU A 50 9.00 -11.76 -5.76
N ALA A 51 8.44 -10.93 -4.88
CA ALA A 51 7.05 -10.49 -4.94
C ALA A 51 6.75 -9.78 -6.27
N HIS A 52 7.69 -8.97 -6.77
CA HIS A 52 7.58 -8.31 -8.07
C HIS A 52 7.45 -9.34 -9.21
N ARG A 53 8.29 -10.40 -9.25
CA ARG A 53 8.16 -11.48 -10.25
C ARG A 53 6.83 -12.22 -10.13
N GLN A 54 6.37 -12.48 -8.91
CA GLN A 54 5.15 -13.23 -8.66
C GLN A 54 3.88 -12.45 -9.01
N ALA A 55 3.86 -11.14 -8.74
CA ALA A 55 2.70 -10.28 -9.02
C ALA A 55 2.61 -9.89 -10.51
N ASN A 56 3.73 -9.87 -11.23
CA ASN A 56 3.81 -9.47 -12.64
C ASN A 56 4.19 -10.64 -13.58
N ARG A 57 3.56 -11.81 -13.43
CA ARG A 57 3.86 -12.97 -14.30
C ARG A 57 3.57 -12.72 -15.78
N LEU A 58 2.54 -11.94 -16.10
CA LEU A 58 2.10 -11.64 -17.46
C LEU A 58 2.15 -10.14 -17.79
N TRP A 59 2.76 -9.34 -16.91
CA TRP A 59 2.81 -7.87 -17.03
C TRP A 59 4.25 -7.39 -17.06
N PRO A 60 4.64 -6.47 -17.96
CA PRO A 60 5.99 -5.94 -17.98
C PRO A 60 6.34 -5.27 -16.65
N ARG A 61 7.40 -5.75 -15.98
CA ARG A 61 7.81 -5.26 -14.66
C ARG A 61 8.21 -3.78 -14.64
N ALA A 62 8.67 -3.26 -15.77
CA ALA A 62 9.01 -1.84 -15.93
C ALA A 62 7.77 -0.92 -15.78
N LEU A 63 6.56 -1.46 -15.93
CA LEU A 63 5.31 -0.73 -15.80
C LEU A 63 4.73 -0.80 -14.37
N GLY A 64 5.50 -1.26 -13.38
CA GLY A 64 5.06 -1.43 -12.00
C GLY A 64 4.13 -2.63 -11.83
N THR A 65 3.35 -2.68 -10.75
CA THR A 65 2.44 -3.80 -10.44
C THR A 65 0.98 -3.42 -10.68
N THR A 66 0.23 -4.26 -11.40
CA THR A 66 -1.19 -3.99 -11.68
C THR A 66 -2.09 -4.22 -10.47
N PRO A 67 -3.27 -3.58 -10.38
CA PRO A 67 -4.22 -3.84 -9.28
C PRO A 67 -4.64 -5.31 -9.16
N TRP A 68 -4.82 -6.00 -10.29
CA TRP A 68 -5.15 -7.43 -10.30
C TRP A 68 -3.97 -8.30 -9.89
N GLY A 69 -2.74 -7.93 -10.27
CA GLY A 69 -1.51 -8.56 -9.80
C GLY A 69 -1.34 -8.43 -8.29
N MET A 70 -1.58 -7.24 -7.74
CA MET A 70 -1.60 -7.00 -6.29
C MET A 70 -2.60 -7.93 -5.60
N ARG A 71 -3.86 -7.93 -6.06
CA ARG A 71 -4.93 -8.76 -5.48
C ARG A 71 -4.61 -10.26 -5.56
N ALA A 72 -4.14 -10.72 -6.72
CA ALA A 72 -3.81 -12.13 -6.93
C ALA A 72 -2.66 -12.58 -6.03
N TRP A 73 -1.65 -11.72 -5.84
CA TRP A 73 -0.54 -11.98 -4.93
C TRP A 73 -1.01 -12.05 -3.49
N LEU A 74 -1.78 -11.06 -3.00
CA LEU A 74 -2.29 -11.03 -1.63
C LEU A 74 -3.15 -12.26 -1.32
N ARG A 75 -4.04 -12.65 -2.23
CA ARG A 75 -4.85 -13.86 -2.07
C ARG A 75 -4.00 -15.13 -1.89
N ARG A 76 -2.84 -15.21 -2.56
CA ARG A 76 -1.99 -16.40 -2.56
C ARG A 76 -0.96 -16.42 -1.43
N HIS A 77 -0.41 -15.26 -1.10
CA HIS A 77 0.76 -15.13 -0.22
C HIS A 77 0.46 -14.37 1.08
N ALA A 78 -0.72 -13.78 1.20
CA ALA A 78 -1.18 -13.13 2.42
C ALA A 78 -2.63 -13.54 2.80
N PRO A 79 -2.94 -14.85 2.91
CA PRO A 79 -4.31 -15.30 3.14
C PRO A 79 -4.90 -14.80 4.48
N ALA A 80 -4.07 -14.55 5.50
CA ALA A 80 -4.54 -14.00 6.78
C ALA A 80 -5.02 -12.55 6.68
N ALA A 81 -4.69 -11.85 5.58
CA ALA A 81 -5.23 -10.52 5.29
C ALA A 81 -6.71 -10.54 4.85
N GLY A 82 -7.22 -11.72 4.50
CA GLY A 82 -8.55 -11.89 3.93
C GLY A 82 -8.64 -11.42 2.46
N PRO A 83 -9.85 -11.45 1.88
CA PRO A 83 -10.05 -11.07 0.49
C PRO A 83 -9.93 -9.56 0.29
N TYR A 84 -9.34 -9.15 -0.85
CA TYR A 84 -9.32 -7.76 -1.29
C TYR A 84 -10.13 -7.55 -2.56
N ARG A 85 -10.85 -6.43 -2.62
CA ARG A 85 -11.59 -5.98 -3.80
C ARG A 85 -10.89 -4.77 -4.41
N VAL A 86 -10.58 -4.84 -5.71
CA VAL A 86 -10.08 -3.67 -6.45
C VAL A 86 -11.27 -2.77 -6.73
N ARG A 87 -11.20 -1.51 -6.32
CA ARG A 87 -12.20 -0.49 -6.61
C ARG A 87 -11.55 0.75 -7.21
N PRO A 88 -12.09 1.35 -8.29
CA PRO A 88 -11.70 2.69 -8.72
C PRO A 88 -11.90 3.69 -7.59
N TRP A 89 -11.04 4.70 -7.50
CA TRP A 89 -11.21 5.75 -6.50
C TRP A 89 -12.42 6.62 -6.84
N THR A 90 -13.38 6.68 -5.92
CA THR A 90 -14.54 7.57 -5.96
C THR A 90 -14.73 8.18 -4.57
N ARG A 91 -15.56 9.24 -4.45
CA ARG A 91 -15.84 9.83 -3.12
C ARG A 91 -16.39 8.81 -2.12
N GLY A 92 -17.26 7.91 -2.58
CA GLY A 92 -17.85 6.85 -1.75
C GLY A 92 -16.88 5.74 -1.34
N VAL A 93 -15.74 5.57 -2.02
CA VAL A 93 -14.70 4.64 -1.56
C VAL A 93 -13.98 5.16 -0.30
N GLY A 94 -13.94 6.48 -0.09
CA GLY A 94 -13.24 7.07 1.06
C GLY A 94 -13.76 6.58 2.41
N THR A 95 -15.07 6.30 2.53
CA THR A 95 -15.68 5.75 3.74
C THR A 95 -15.22 4.32 4.00
N ASP A 96 -15.12 3.49 2.96
CA ASP A 96 -14.62 2.11 3.09
C ASP A 96 -13.16 2.11 3.57
N VAL A 97 -12.34 3.02 3.03
CA VAL A 97 -10.94 3.17 3.45
C VAL A 97 -10.87 3.65 4.90
N ALA A 98 -11.71 4.61 5.29
CA ALA A 98 -11.76 5.08 6.68
C ALA A 98 -12.17 3.96 7.65
N GLY A 99 -13.21 3.18 7.31
CA GLY A 99 -13.64 2.03 8.11
C GLY A 99 -12.54 0.98 8.25
N ALA A 100 -11.87 0.62 7.15
CA ALA A 100 -10.75 -0.32 7.18
C ALA A 100 -9.56 0.21 8.00
N ALA A 101 -9.20 1.49 7.82
CA ALA A 101 -8.10 2.12 8.54
C ALA A 101 -8.37 2.19 10.06
N SER A 102 -9.59 2.51 10.48
CA SER A 102 -10.02 2.50 11.88
C SER A 102 -10.01 1.09 12.48
N ALA A 103 -10.31 0.07 11.66
CA ALA A 103 -10.19 -1.34 12.05
C ALA A 103 -8.75 -1.86 12.01
N GLY A 104 -7.75 -1.01 11.73
CA GLY A 104 -6.34 -1.41 11.61
C GLY A 104 -6.05 -2.33 10.42
N ARG A 105 -6.93 -2.36 9.42
CA ARG A 105 -6.78 -3.19 8.23
C ARG A 105 -6.02 -2.42 7.15
N PRO A 106 -4.90 -2.95 6.65
CA PRO A 106 -4.10 -2.25 5.65
C PRO A 106 -4.82 -2.13 4.30
N VAL A 107 -4.76 -0.93 3.70
CA VAL A 107 -5.44 -0.60 2.43
C VAL A 107 -4.43 -0.11 1.39
N PRO A 108 -4.08 -0.94 0.38
CA PRO A 108 -3.25 -0.52 -0.74
C PRO A 108 -3.96 0.52 -1.61
N LEU A 109 -3.26 1.60 -1.95
CA LEU A 109 -3.76 2.68 -2.81
C LEU A 109 -2.83 2.88 -4.00
N LEU A 110 -3.41 2.91 -5.20
CA LEU A 110 -2.71 3.29 -6.43
C LEU A 110 -2.94 4.76 -6.69
N VAL A 111 -1.84 5.51 -6.74
CA VAL A 111 -1.82 6.95 -6.99
C VAL A 111 -1.04 7.25 -8.27
N GLY A 112 -1.26 8.43 -8.83
CA GLY A 112 -0.63 8.81 -10.08
C GLY A 112 -0.94 10.23 -10.51
N SER A 113 -0.61 10.52 -11.76
CA SER A 113 -0.93 11.79 -12.40
C SER A 113 -2.41 11.82 -12.79
N ARG A 114 -2.82 12.91 -13.45
CA ARG A 114 -4.16 12.98 -14.07
C ARG A 114 -4.38 11.92 -15.15
N TRP A 115 -3.30 11.44 -15.76
CA TRP A 115 -3.36 10.63 -16.96
C TRP A 115 -2.91 9.19 -16.77
N LEU A 116 -2.01 8.93 -15.81
CA LEU A 116 -1.51 7.59 -15.55
C LEU A 116 -1.37 7.26 -14.06
N PRO A 117 -1.75 6.05 -13.63
CA PRO A 117 -1.35 5.50 -12.34
C PRO A 117 0.15 5.18 -12.35
N ARG A 118 0.85 5.44 -11.24
CA ARG A 118 2.32 5.35 -11.21
C ARG A 118 2.89 4.78 -9.92
N HIS A 119 2.19 4.89 -8.80
CA HIS A 119 2.81 4.66 -7.51
C HIS A 119 1.85 4.03 -6.51
N TRP A 120 2.31 3.01 -5.82
CA TRP A 120 1.56 2.35 -4.75
C TRP A 120 1.98 2.88 -3.39
N VAL A 121 0.99 3.18 -2.55
CA VAL A 121 1.15 3.50 -1.13
C VAL A 121 0.22 2.61 -0.31
N LEU A 122 0.39 2.61 1.01
CA LEU A 122 -0.39 1.77 1.91
C LEU A 122 -0.93 2.56 3.08
N VAL A 123 -2.25 2.65 3.23
CA VAL A 123 -2.84 3.08 4.50
C VAL A 123 -2.66 1.94 5.49
N VAL A 124 -1.92 2.18 6.57
CA VAL A 124 -1.64 1.17 7.61
C VAL A 124 -2.59 1.28 8.81
N GLY A 125 -3.36 2.37 8.89
CA GLY A 125 -4.35 2.60 9.92
C GLY A 125 -4.72 4.09 10.05
N ALA A 126 -5.48 4.42 11.09
CA ALA A 126 -5.76 5.80 11.49
C ALA A 126 -5.04 6.15 12.81
N GLY A 127 -4.54 7.38 12.91
CA GLY A 127 -4.03 7.95 14.16
C GLY A 127 -5.17 8.45 15.06
N ALA A 128 -4.85 8.74 16.31
CA ALA A 128 -5.80 9.31 17.28
C ALA A 128 -6.31 10.71 16.87
N ASP A 129 -5.54 11.41 16.03
CA ASP A 129 -5.87 12.69 15.41
C ASP A 129 -6.83 12.55 14.21
N GLY A 130 -7.32 11.34 13.91
CA GLY A 130 -8.19 11.06 12.78
C GLY A 130 -7.47 11.04 11.43
N ARG A 131 -6.15 11.23 11.39
CA ARG A 131 -5.37 11.20 10.15
C ARG A 131 -5.04 9.77 9.77
N TRP A 132 -5.10 9.46 8.48
CA TRP A 132 -4.58 8.20 7.96
C TRP A 132 -3.06 8.15 8.08
N ARG A 133 -2.56 7.04 8.59
CA ARG A 133 -1.14 6.69 8.60
C ARG A 133 -0.85 5.98 7.28
N VAL A 134 -0.10 6.62 6.39
CA VAL A 134 0.19 6.10 5.06
C VAL A 134 1.69 5.83 4.93
N TYR A 135 2.04 4.58 4.66
CA TYR A 135 3.37 4.16 4.28
C TYR A 135 3.65 4.53 2.82
N GLU A 136 4.73 5.28 2.61
CA GLU A 136 5.24 5.69 1.31
C GLU A 136 6.55 4.92 1.00
N PRO A 137 6.52 3.96 0.06
CA PRO A 137 7.65 3.06 -0.17
C PRO A 137 8.95 3.73 -0.61
N SER A 138 8.90 4.83 -1.36
CA SER A 138 10.10 5.48 -1.90
C SER A 138 10.98 6.07 -0.80
N SER A 139 10.37 6.62 0.24
CA SER A 139 11.04 7.14 1.43
C SER A 139 11.14 6.12 2.55
N GLY A 140 10.33 5.06 2.52
CA GLY A 140 10.25 4.05 3.57
C GLY A 140 9.57 4.55 4.85
N ARG A 141 8.83 5.67 4.78
CA ARG A 141 8.29 6.37 5.95
C ARG A 141 6.76 6.26 6.02
N VAL A 142 6.23 6.33 7.24
CA VAL A 142 4.80 6.59 7.48
C VAL A 142 4.58 8.08 7.65
N ARG A 143 3.58 8.62 6.95
CA ARG A 143 3.16 10.02 7.07
C ARG A 143 1.68 10.09 7.41
N GLY A 144 1.28 11.12 8.15
CA GLY A 144 -0.11 11.37 8.51
C GLY A 144 -0.83 12.21 7.45
N PHE A 145 -1.97 11.75 6.96
CA PHE A 145 -2.77 12.42 5.94
C PHE A 145 -4.20 12.65 6.40
N ASP A 146 -4.73 13.85 6.16
CA ASP A 146 -6.15 14.10 6.36
C ASP A 146 -6.95 13.36 5.26
N PRO A 147 -7.86 12.44 5.63
CA PRO A 147 -8.72 11.72 4.68
C PRO A 147 -9.53 12.65 3.77
N ARG A 148 -9.92 13.84 4.25
CA ARG A 148 -10.71 14.80 3.47
C ARG A 148 -9.93 15.32 2.26
N THR A 149 -8.62 15.43 2.40
CA THR A 149 -7.75 15.92 1.33
C THR A 149 -7.55 14.85 0.23
N PHE A 150 -7.76 13.56 0.53
CA PHE A 150 -7.81 12.48 -0.47
C PHE A 150 -9.10 12.53 -1.30
N ALA A 151 -10.23 12.90 -0.69
CA ALA A 151 -11.52 13.02 -1.38
C ALA A 151 -11.53 14.14 -2.45
N GLY A 152 -10.73 15.19 -2.24
CA GLY A 152 -10.57 16.31 -3.18
C GLY A 152 -9.41 16.18 -4.18
N GLY A 153 -8.59 15.12 -4.07
CA GLY A 153 -7.38 14.92 -4.89
C GLY A 153 -6.13 15.67 -4.41
N GLY A 154 -6.24 16.62 -3.48
CA GLY A 154 -5.13 17.49 -3.07
C GLY A 154 -4.01 16.83 -2.25
N ALA A 155 -4.30 15.87 -1.36
CA ALA A 155 -3.27 15.31 -0.46
C ALA A 155 -2.32 14.35 -1.16
N VAL A 156 -2.79 13.75 -2.26
CA VAL A 156 -1.99 12.79 -3.00
C VAL A 156 -0.72 13.49 -3.53
N ALA A 157 -0.78 14.80 -3.82
CA ALA A 157 0.36 15.59 -4.27
C ALA A 157 1.55 15.59 -3.28
N VAL A 158 1.28 15.46 -1.97
CA VAL A 158 2.33 15.34 -0.93
C VAL A 158 3.05 13.98 -0.99
N LEU A 159 2.41 12.96 -1.60
CA LEU A 159 3.03 11.70 -2.01
C LEU A 159 3.71 11.79 -3.39
N GLY A 160 3.79 13.00 -3.97
CA GLY A 160 4.34 13.26 -5.30
C GLY A 160 3.35 13.08 -6.45
N TRP A 161 2.07 12.79 -6.19
CA TRP A 161 1.11 12.36 -7.22
C TRP A 161 -0.25 13.03 -7.07
N PRO A 162 -0.79 13.80 -8.01
CA PRO A 162 -2.01 14.57 -7.75
C PRO A 162 -3.30 13.75 -7.64
N ARG A 163 -3.34 12.44 -7.93
CA ARG A 163 -4.61 11.67 -7.99
C ARG A 163 -4.53 10.27 -7.43
N ALA A 164 -5.56 9.86 -6.71
CA ALA A 164 -5.85 8.45 -6.44
C ALA A 164 -6.62 7.83 -7.63
N TRP A 165 -6.24 6.61 -8.02
CA TRP A 165 -6.77 5.89 -9.17
C TRP A 165 -7.61 4.69 -8.76
N CYS A 166 -7.05 3.85 -7.88
CA CYS A 166 -7.77 2.70 -7.36
C CYS A 166 -7.30 2.36 -5.95
N VAL A 167 -8.10 1.54 -5.29
CA VAL A 167 -7.84 1.03 -3.95
C VAL A 167 -8.08 -0.48 -3.92
N LEU A 168 -7.37 -1.17 -3.06
CA LEU A 168 -7.71 -2.53 -2.66
C LEU A 168 -8.37 -2.46 -1.29
N VAL A 169 -9.70 -2.56 -1.25
CA VAL A 169 -10.48 -2.55 0.00
C VAL A 169 -10.50 -3.97 0.56
N PRO A 170 -10.14 -4.16 1.83
CA PRO A 170 -10.20 -5.47 2.46
C PRO A 170 -11.67 -5.79 2.79
N GLY A 171 -12.10 -7.03 2.52
CA GLY A 171 -13.50 -7.47 2.55
C GLY A 171 -14.07 -7.79 3.91
#